data_AF-A0A3S1NPA9-F1
#
_entry.id   AF-A0A3S1NPA9-F1
#
_cell.length_a   1.000
_cell.length_b   1.000
_cell.length_c   1.000
_cell.angle_alpha   90.00
_cell.angle_beta   90.00
_cell.angle_gamma   90.00
#
_symmetry.space_group_name_H-M   'P 1'
#
loop_
_entity.id
_entity.type
_entity.pdbx_description
1 polymer ?
#
loop_
_entity_poly.entity_id
_entity_poly.type
_entity_poly.pdbx_seq_one_letter_code
_entity_poly.pdbx_strand_id
1 'polypeptide(L)'
;AEEAAQHVKAEHIRILDKLLGRMDRQRHPTRTTISLDREFHTGVAAILGNAVLVRVVGELFDQRMNPYFERLSSYFEDRTTWQAALEEHRAVRDALAAHDASGAKAAMRHHLRLSQERFSRNFGEGSAVAKTAGKKEPPIIHTE
;
A
#
# COMPACT_ATOMS: atom_id res chain seq x y z
N ALA A 1 11.37 -1.91 -10.80
CA ALA A 1 11.73 -3.20 -10.19
C ALA A 1 12.55 -4.05 -11.16
N GLU A 2 12.05 -4.31 -12.37
CA GLU A 2 12.78 -5.01 -13.45
C GLU A 2 14.19 -4.45 -13.68
N GLU A 3 14.29 -3.19 -14.11
CA GLU A 3 15.59 -2.51 -14.30
C GLU A 3 16.41 -2.46 -13.00
N ALA A 4 15.75 -2.29 -11.86
CA ALA A 4 16.44 -2.21 -10.58
C ALA A 4 17.17 -3.53 -10.25
N ALA A 5 16.63 -4.68 -10.64
CA ALA A 5 17.29 -5.98 -10.44
C ALA A 5 18.63 -6.09 -11.20
N GLN A 6 18.79 -5.36 -12.31
CA GLN A 6 20.03 -5.35 -13.08
C GLN A 6 21.12 -4.49 -12.42
N HIS A 7 20.73 -3.49 -11.62
CA HIS A 7 21.63 -2.51 -11.00
C HIS A 7 21.76 -2.65 -9.48
N VAL A 8 21.04 -3.60 -8.88
CA VAL A 8 21.04 -3.83 -7.44
C VAL A 8 22.41 -4.25 -6.92
N LYS A 9 22.69 -3.87 -5.69
CA LYS A 9 23.94 -4.15 -4.97
C LYS A 9 23.60 -4.64 -3.58
N ALA A 10 24.54 -5.30 -2.91
CA ALA A 10 24.37 -5.77 -1.55
C ALA A 10 23.98 -4.66 -0.55
N GLU A 11 24.42 -3.41 -0.77
CA GLU A 11 24.00 -2.27 0.05
C GLU A 11 22.51 -1.94 -0.11
N HIS A 12 21.98 -2.02 -1.33
CA HIS A 12 20.56 -1.78 -1.60
C HIS A 12 19.70 -2.84 -0.89
N ILE A 13 20.07 -4.12 -0.99
CA ILE A 13 19.34 -5.19 -0.29
C ILE A 13 19.37 -5.01 1.22
N ARG A 14 20.52 -4.65 1.80
CA ARG A 14 20.61 -4.35 3.24
C ARG A 14 19.71 -3.19 3.67
N ILE A 15 19.53 -2.17 2.82
CA ILE A 15 18.60 -1.07 3.09
C ILE A 15 17.16 -1.58 3.07
N LEU A 16 16.77 -2.33 2.04
CA LEU A 16 15.43 -2.91 1.93
C LEU A 16 15.13 -3.85 3.11
N ASP A 17 16.09 -4.66 3.57
CA ASP A 17 15.93 -5.53 4.74
C ASP A 17 15.64 -4.78 6.02
N LYS A 18 16.36 -3.68 6.25
CA LYS A 18 16.12 -2.81 7.41
C LYS A 18 14.73 -2.19 7.36
N LEU A 19 14.25 -1.81 6.18
CA LEU A 19 12.91 -1.27 5.97
C LEU A 19 11.85 -2.34 6.25
N LEU A 20 11.98 -3.53 5.66
CA LEU A 20 11.05 -4.64 5.89
C LEU A 20 11.01 -5.05 7.38
N GLY A 21 12.15 -5.05 8.06
CA GLY A 21 12.19 -5.28 9.51
C GLY A 21 11.48 -4.18 10.32
N ARG A 22 11.53 -2.92 9.89
CA ARG A 22 10.75 -1.82 10.51
C ARG A 22 9.26 -1.99 10.26
N MET A 23 8.86 -2.46 9.08
CA MET A 23 7.46 -2.72 8.70
C MET A 23 6.86 -3.88 9.50
N ASP A 24 7.61 -4.96 9.68
CA ASP A 24 7.19 -6.16 10.43
C ASP A 24 6.88 -5.87 11.92
N ARG A 25 7.58 -4.88 12.49
CA ARG A 25 7.35 -4.44 13.88
C ARG A 25 6.08 -3.59 14.06
N GLN A 26 5.41 -3.17 12.98
CA GLN A 26 4.20 -2.37 13.07
C GLN A 26 2.98 -3.29 13.26
N ARG A 27 2.14 -2.98 14.26
CA ARG A 27 0.96 -3.79 14.61
C ARG A 27 -0.31 -3.37 13.87
N HIS A 28 -0.41 -2.10 13.49
CA HIS A 28 -1.55 -1.52 12.78
C HIS A 28 -1.09 -0.52 11.73
N PRO A 29 -1.86 -0.34 10.64
CA PRO A 29 -1.63 0.73 9.70
C PRO A 29 -1.77 2.08 10.40
N THR A 30 -0.71 2.87 10.34
CA THR A 30 -0.60 4.21 10.91
C THR A 30 0.11 5.10 9.90
N ARG A 31 0.24 6.40 10.16
CA ARG A 31 1.13 7.27 9.36
C ARG A 31 2.53 6.67 9.18
N THR A 32 3.03 5.95 10.18
CA THR A 32 4.32 5.26 10.12
C THR A 32 4.35 4.14 9.09
N THR A 33 3.29 3.34 8.96
CA THR A 33 3.26 2.25 7.96
C THR A 33 3.23 2.81 6.54
N ILE A 34 2.44 3.87 6.30
CA ILE A 34 2.38 4.53 4.99
C ILE A 34 3.75 5.16 4.65
N SER A 35 4.42 5.78 5.63
CA SER A 35 5.79 6.28 5.44
C SER A 35 6.78 5.18 5.10
N LEU A 36 6.68 4.01 5.76
CA LEU A 36 7.55 2.87 5.48
C LEU A 36 7.29 2.26 4.10
N ASP A 37 6.03 2.19 3.67
CA ASP A 37 5.65 1.74 2.32
C ASP A 37 6.25 2.66 1.24
N ARG A 38 6.15 3.98 1.46
CA ARG A 38 6.81 4.99 0.62
C ARG A 38 8.33 4.83 0.60
N GLU A 39 8.96 4.65 1.77
CA GLU A 39 10.41 4.43 1.87
C GLU A 39 10.85 3.18 1.11
N PHE A 40 10.08 2.10 1.15
CA PHE A 40 10.37 0.89 0.38
C PHE A 40 10.33 1.15 -1.14
N HIS A 41 9.26 1.77 -1.63
CA HIS A 41 9.08 2.04 -3.05
C HIS A 41 10.13 3.00 -3.61
N THR A 42 10.42 4.07 -2.87
CA THR A 42 11.49 5.01 -3.24
C THR A 42 12.88 4.38 -3.13
N GLY A 43 13.09 3.46 -2.18
CA GLY A 43 14.30 2.65 -2.08
C GLY A 43 14.55 1.76 -3.31
N VAL A 44 13.50 1.10 -3.82
CA VAL A 44 13.58 0.32 -5.07
C VAL A 44 13.90 1.23 -6.28
N ALA A 45 13.29 2.41 -6.34
CA ALA A 45 13.58 3.39 -7.41
C ALA A 45 15.02 3.93 -7.34
N ALA A 46 15.53 4.15 -6.12
CA ALA A 46 16.87 4.69 -5.88
C ALA A 46 17.99 3.77 -6.36
N ILE A 47 17.74 2.46 -6.48
CA ILE A 47 18.69 1.50 -7.06
C ILE A 47 19.16 1.93 -8.46
N LEU A 48 18.31 2.62 -9.22
CA LEU A 48 18.62 3.08 -10.57
C LEU A 48 19.49 4.35 -10.61
N GLY A 49 19.80 4.96 -9.45
CA GLY A 49 20.59 6.20 -9.39
C GLY A 49 19.91 7.40 -10.06
N ASN A 50 18.60 7.33 -10.32
CA ASN A 50 17.84 8.38 -11.00
C ASN A 50 16.98 9.17 -10.00
N ALA A 51 17.46 10.35 -9.60
CA ALA A 51 16.78 11.21 -8.65
C ALA A 51 15.38 11.68 -9.13
N VAL A 52 15.17 11.82 -10.44
CA VAL A 52 13.86 12.19 -11.00
C VAL A 52 12.86 11.07 -10.75
N LEU A 53 13.24 9.81 -10.98
CA LEU A 53 12.34 8.67 -10.74
C LEU A 53 12.00 8.53 -9.25
N VAL A 54 12.99 8.69 -8.37
CA VAL A 54 12.77 8.68 -6.91
C VAL A 54 11.77 9.76 -6.51
N ARG A 55 11.92 10.98 -7.05
CA ARG A 55 11.01 12.09 -6.81
C ARG A 55 9.59 11.79 -7.29
N VAL A 56 9.42 11.34 -8.53
CA VAL A 56 8.10 11.01 -9.10
C VAL A 56 7.40 9.92 -8.28
N VAL A 57 8.12 8.83 -7.95
CA VAL A 57 7.56 7.76 -7.11
C VAL A 57 7.17 8.29 -5.74
N GLY A 58 8.02 9.11 -5.11
CA GLY A 58 7.72 9.74 -3.83
C GLY A 58 6.48 10.63 -3.88
N GLU A 59 6.36 11.49 -4.89
CA GLU A 59 5.23 12.40 -5.07
C GLU A 59 3.90 11.62 -5.26
N LEU A 60 3.91 10.50 -6.00
CA LEU A 60 2.73 9.64 -6.15
C LEU A 60 2.27 9.04 -4.81
N PHE A 61 3.21 8.72 -3.92
CA PHE A 61 2.90 8.30 -2.55
C PHE A 61 2.40 9.45 -1.68
N ASP A 62 2.96 10.64 -1.85
CA ASP A 62 2.56 11.83 -1.08
C ASP A 62 1.10 12.24 -1.39
N GLN A 63 0.60 11.95 -2.60
CA GLN A 63 -0.83 12.09 -2.92
C GLN A 63 -1.74 11.20 -2.05
N ARG A 64 -1.22 10.08 -1.54
CA ARG A 64 -1.89 9.19 -0.56
C ARG A 64 -1.72 9.65 0.88
N MET A 65 -0.84 10.62 1.16
CA MET A 65 -0.63 11.18 2.50
C MET A 65 -1.41 12.47 2.69
N ASN A 66 -2.73 12.40 2.49
CA ASN A 66 -3.65 13.46 2.87
C ASN A 66 -4.63 12.96 3.95
N PRO A 67 -5.20 13.84 4.80
CA PRO A 67 -6.08 13.42 5.90
C PRO A 67 -7.31 12.62 5.45
N TYR A 68 -7.80 12.83 4.22
CA TYR A 68 -8.90 12.04 3.66
C TYR A 68 -8.46 10.61 3.36
N PHE A 69 -7.29 10.44 2.75
CA PHE A 69 -6.76 9.14 2.39
C PHE A 69 -6.28 8.35 3.62
N GLU A 70 -5.74 9.01 4.65
CA GLU A 70 -5.45 8.38 5.94
C GLU A 70 -6.71 7.82 6.61
N ARG A 71 -7.81 8.58 6.58
CA ARG A 71 -9.08 8.12 7.12
C ARG A 71 -9.66 6.99 6.26
N LEU A 72 -9.55 7.12 4.94
CA LEU A 72 -10.01 6.10 3.99
C LEU A 72 -9.24 4.79 4.11
N SER A 73 -7.90 4.83 4.21
CA SER A 73 -7.06 3.65 4.35
C SER A 73 -7.36 2.92 5.66
N SER A 74 -7.72 3.63 6.74
CA SER A 74 -8.13 2.99 8.00
C SER A 74 -9.37 2.10 7.90
N TYR A 75 -10.23 2.32 6.89
CA TYR A 75 -11.39 1.45 6.64
C TYR A 75 -11.03 0.19 5.85
N PHE A 76 -9.90 0.21 5.13
CA PHE A 76 -9.57 -0.81 4.13
C PHE A 76 -8.31 -1.61 4.45
N GLU A 77 -7.50 -1.10 5.37
CA GLU A 77 -6.29 -1.74 5.83
C GLU A 77 -6.46 -2.16 7.29
N ASP A 78 -6.31 -3.45 7.52
CA ASP A 78 -6.14 -4.04 8.84
C ASP A 78 -4.77 -4.72 8.94
N ARG A 79 -4.52 -5.36 10.09
CA ARG A 79 -3.27 -6.08 10.34
C ARG A 79 -3.03 -7.21 9.32
N THR A 80 -4.08 -7.88 8.88
CA THR A 80 -3.99 -9.00 7.92
C THR A 80 -3.58 -8.49 6.56
N THR A 81 -4.21 -7.41 6.08
CA THR A 81 -3.86 -6.79 4.80
C THR A 81 -2.44 -6.19 4.81
N TRP A 82 -2.00 -5.68 5.97
CA TRP A 82 -0.65 -5.16 6.13
C TRP A 82 0.40 -6.28 6.08
N GLN A 83 0.14 -7.40 6.76
CA GLN A 83 1.01 -8.57 6.69
C GLN A 83 1.09 -9.13 5.26
N ALA A 84 -0.03 -9.18 4.53
CA ALA A 84 -0.03 -9.57 3.14
C ALA A 84 0.85 -8.64 2.27
N ALA A 85 0.71 -7.31 2.42
CA ALA A 85 1.55 -6.34 1.71
C ALA A 85 3.04 -6.51 2.06
N LEU A 86 3.38 -6.81 3.31
CA LEU A 86 4.75 -7.08 3.73
C LEU A 86 5.34 -8.32 3.05
N GLU A 87 4.60 -9.41 2.92
CA GLU A 87 5.06 -10.60 2.18
C GLU A 87 5.24 -10.30 0.69
N GLU A 88 4.36 -9.48 0.11
CA GLU A 88 4.51 -9.02 -1.28
C GLU A 88 5.79 -8.19 -1.47
N HIS A 89 6.13 -7.31 -0.51
CA HIS A 89 7.40 -6.58 -0.55
C HIS A 89 8.62 -7.48 -0.38
N ARG A 90 8.54 -8.51 0.48
CA ARG A 90 9.61 -9.52 0.61
C ARG A 90 9.84 -10.24 -0.71
N ALA A 91 8.78 -10.63 -1.42
CA ALA A 91 8.89 -11.25 -2.74
C ALA A 91 9.60 -10.34 -3.77
N VAL A 92 9.29 -9.03 -3.78
CA VAL A 92 10.02 -8.06 -4.62
C VAL A 92 11.50 -8.01 -4.23
N ARG A 93 11.80 -7.90 -2.94
CA ARG A 93 13.17 -7.84 -2.43
C ARG A 93 13.95 -9.10 -2.78
N ASP A 94 13.35 -10.29 -2.67
CA ASP A 94 14.01 -11.56 -2.97
C ASP A 94 14.35 -11.68 -4.45
N ALA A 95 13.44 -11.28 -5.33
CA ALA A 95 13.71 -11.23 -6.76
C ALA A 95 14.82 -10.22 -7.11
N LEU A 96 14.85 -9.07 -6.44
CA LEU A 96 15.96 -8.12 -6.56
C LEU A 96 17.27 -8.75 -6.09
N ALA A 97 17.30 -9.40 -4.93
CA ALA A 97 18.51 -10.03 -4.40
C ALA A 97 19.05 -11.16 -5.30
N ALA A 98 18.15 -11.87 -5.99
CA ALA A 98 18.49 -12.90 -6.96
C ALA A 98 18.91 -12.34 -8.34
N HIS A 99 18.91 -11.02 -8.53
CA HIS A 99 19.09 -10.36 -9.84
C HIS A 99 18.10 -10.85 -10.92
N ASP A 100 16.92 -11.33 -10.49
CA ASP A 100 15.86 -11.78 -11.41
C ASP A 100 14.99 -10.59 -11.82
N ALA A 101 15.35 -9.97 -12.95
CA ALA A 101 14.61 -8.84 -13.50
C ALA A 101 13.14 -9.19 -13.81
N SER A 102 12.90 -10.39 -14.34
CA SER A 102 11.55 -10.84 -14.70
C SER A 102 10.70 -11.09 -13.45
N GLY A 103 11.26 -11.75 -12.44
CA GLY A 103 10.62 -11.98 -11.15
C GLY A 103 10.35 -10.67 -10.41
N ALA A 104 11.30 -9.72 -10.42
CA ALA A 104 11.13 -8.43 -9.77
C ALA A 104 10.00 -7.61 -10.43
N LYS A 105 9.89 -7.67 -11.76
CA LYS A 105 8.77 -7.09 -12.51
C LYS A 105 7.45 -7.73 -12.10
N ALA A 106 7.38 -9.06 -12.12
CA ALA A 106 6.17 -9.82 -11.83
C ALA A 106 5.70 -9.57 -10.39
N ALA A 107 6.59 -9.64 -9.41
CA ALA A 107 6.31 -9.39 -8.01
C ALA A 107 5.77 -7.98 -7.77
N MET A 108 6.41 -6.94 -8.34
CA MET A 108 5.95 -5.56 -8.17
C MET A 108 4.57 -5.33 -8.83
N ARG A 109 4.34 -5.91 -10.02
CA ARG A 109 3.02 -5.83 -10.67
C ARG A 109 1.94 -6.54 -9.85
N HIS A 110 2.27 -7.70 -9.28
CA HIS A 110 1.37 -8.45 -8.42
C HIS A 110 1.01 -7.65 -7.16
N HIS A 111 2.01 -7.07 -6.49
CA HIS A 111 1.84 -6.19 -5.34
C HIS A 111 0.90 -5.02 -5.65
N LEU A 112 1.17 -4.27 -6.74
CA LEU A 112 0.36 -3.11 -7.10
C LEU A 112 -1.09 -3.49 -7.43
N ARG A 113 -1.32 -4.63 -8.09
CA ARG A 113 -2.67 -5.15 -8.36
C ARG A 113 -3.39 -5.51 -7.05
N LEU A 114 -2.75 -6.25 -6.14
CA LEU A 114 -3.36 -6.63 -4.87
C LEU A 114 -3.64 -5.41 -4.00
N SER A 115 -2.74 -4.43 -3.99
CA SER A 115 -2.97 -3.14 -3.32
C SER A 115 -4.19 -2.44 -3.91
N GLN A 116 -4.31 -2.35 -5.24
CA GLN A 116 -5.50 -1.79 -5.88
C GLN A 116 -6.77 -2.55 -5.50
N GLU A 117 -6.76 -3.88 -5.46
CA GLU A 117 -7.92 -4.69 -5.08
C GLU A 117 -8.34 -4.50 -3.63
N ARG A 118 -7.39 -4.40 -2.70
CA ARG A 118 -7.67 -4.08 -1.30
C ARG A 118 -8.35 -2.71 -1.18
N PHE A 119 -7.87 -1.73 -1.94
CA PHE A 119 -8.52 -0.43 -1.99
C PHE A 119 -9.88 -0.46 -2.69
N SER A 120 -10.09 -1.26 -3.75
CA SER A 120 -11.31 -1.23 -4.56
C SER A 120 -12.48 -2.06 -4.03
N ARG A 121 -12.23 -3.27 -3.49
CA ARG A 121 -13.29 -4.19 -2.99
C ARG A 121 -14.15 -3.53 -1.93
N ASN A 122 -13.54 -2.69 -1.10
CA ASN A 122 -14.24 -2.06 0.01
C ASN A 122 -15.04 -0.80 -0.38
N PHE A 123 -14.97 -0.34 -1.63
CA PHE A 123 -15.94 0.64 -2.17
C PHE A 123 -17.24 -0.02 -2.66
N GLY A 124 -17.22 -1.34 -2.96
CA GLY A 124 -18.36 -2.08 -3.48
C GLY A 124 -19.31 -2.63 -2.42
N GLU A 125 -18.79 -2.95 -1.22
CA GLU A 125 -19.60 -3.57 -0.14
C GLU A 125 -20.29 -2.55 0.78
N GLY A 126 -19.90 -1.27 0.73
CA GLY A 126 -20.56 -0.17 1.48
C GLY A 126 -21.91 0.30 0.91
N SER A 127 -22.35 -0.22 -0.24
CA SER A 127 -23.62 0.16 -0.89
C SER A 127 -24.78 -0.82 -0.59
N ALA A 128 -24.48 -2.04 -0.13
CA ALA A 128 -25.50 -3.08 0.07
C ALA A 128 -26.24 -2.99 1.43
N VAL A 129 -25.76 -2.19 2.39
CA VAL A 129 -26.35 -2.06 3.74
C VAL A 129 -27.32 -0.86 3.85
N ALA A 130 -27.83 -0.35 2.72
CA ALA A 130 -28.85 0.71 2.71
C ALA A 130 -30.25 0.22 2.29
N LYS A 131 -30.50 -1.10 2.23
CA LYS A 131 -31.79 -1.68 1.81
C LYS A 131 -32.46 -2.57 2.86
N THR A 132 -32.42 -2.20 4.14
CA THR A 132 -33.31 -2.78 5.16
C THR A 132 -33.58 -1.82 6.32
N ALA A 133 -33.99 -0.58 6.03
CA ALA A 133 -34.64 0.28 7.04
C ALA A 133 -36.12 0.41 6.68
N GLY A 134 -36.96 -0.31 7.42
CA GLY A 134 -38.39 -0.39 7.22
C GLY A 134 -39.11 0.95 7.37
N LYS A 135 -40.20 1.08 6.62
CA LYS A 135 -41.19 2.16 6.73
C LYS A 135 -41.54 2.43 8.21
N LYS A 136 -41.34 3.66 8.66
CA LYS A 136 -42.12 4.26 9.74
C LYS A 136 -42.64 5.60 9.24
N GLU A 137 -43.96 5.73 9.20
CA GLU A 137 -44.68 6.96 8.87
C GLU A 137 -44.38 8.06 9.90
N PRO A 138 -44.40 9.34 9.49
CA PRO A 138 -44.15 10.45 10.41
C PRO A 138 -45.40 10.75 11.28
N PRO A 139 -45.24 11.31 12.49
CA PRO A 139 -46.36 11.61 13.36
C PRO A 139 -47.10 12.87 12.90
N ILE A 140 -48.43 12.84 13.01
CA ILE A 140 -49.34 13.96 12.80
C ILE A 140 -49.25 14.88 14.02
N ILE A 141 -48.90 16.14 13.81
CA ILE A 141 -48.96 17.19 14.83
C ILE A 141 -50.38 17.76 14.80
N HIS A 142 -51.15 17.56 15.87
CA HIS A 142 -52.40 18.28 16.11
C HIS A 142 -52.08 19.58 16.85
N THR A 143 -52.47 20.71 16.26
CA THR A 143 -52.49 22.02 16.91
C THR A 143 -53.88 22.23 17.50
N GLU A 144 -53.97 22.48 18.80
CA GLU A 144 -55.14 23.12 19.44
C GLU A 144 -55.08 24.64 19.27
#